data_AF-A0A8T3QHE6-F1
#
_entry.id   AF-A0A8T3QHE6-F1
#
_cell.length_a   1.000
_cell.length_b   1.000
_cell.length_c   1.000
_cell.angle_alpha   90.00
_cell.angle_beta   90.00
_cell.angle_gamma   90.00
#
_symmetry.space_group_name_H-M   'P 1'
#
loop_
_entity.id
_entity.type
_entity.pdbx_description
1 polymer ?
#
loop_
_entity_poly.entity_id
_entity_poly.type
_entity_poly.pdbx_seq_one_letter_code
_entity_poly.pdbx_strand_id
1 'polypeptide(L)'
;MAPLRRAGRGRLPDGGLVMWSVAEGRHGRRWRWTVSDGPANEPRLRHAGLIEVDPAARFVRLELETPRGMLTLHPDGARPLAHGNVVSVDGVRPIEVAWAAGDAVGLEADAFGSTIGGWRGRGLAVAASLEIGRFDPRSGRDSLTTLSVDERGVPVLGGAIEWPLEV
;
A
#
# COMPACT_ATOMS: atom_id res chain seq x y z
N MET A 1 -12.45 -21.23 -7.83
CA MET A 1 -11.08 -20.71 -8.04
C MET A 1 -10.32 -20.94 -6.74
N ALA A 2 -9.10 -21.50 -6.77
CA ALA A 2 -8.31 -21.71 -5.56
C ALA A 2 -7.80 -20.35 -5.02
N PRO A 3 -7.72 -20.14 -3.68
CA PRO A 3 -7.30 -18.87 -3.11
C PRO A 3 -5.87 -18.50 -3.53
N LEU A 4 -5.66 -17.25 -3.90
CA LEU A 4 -4.36 -16.73 -4.32
C LEU A 4 -3.37 -16.72 -3.15
N ARG A 5 -2.32 -17.55 -3.21
CA ARG A 5 -1.16 -17.53 -2.29
C ARG A 5 0.13 -17.47 -3.08
N ARG A 6 0.64 -16.26 -3.30
CA ARG A 6 1.77 -16.02 -4.21
C ARG A 6 2.73 -15.00 -3.64
N ALA A 7 3.95 -15.06 -4.11
CA ALA A 7 4.92 -14.01 -3.97
C ALA A 7 5.57 -13.73 -5.31
N GLY A 8 6.21 -12.58 -5.39
CA GLY A 8 6.90 -12.17 -6.59
C GLY A 8 7.82 -11.01 -6.34
N ARG A 9 8.53 -10.64 -7.39
CA ARG A 9 9.31 -9.42 -7.46
C ARG A 9 9.20 -8.81 -8.85
N GLY A 10 9.45 -7.51 -8.94
CA GLY A 10 9.49 -6.79 -10.21
C GLY A 10 9.88 -5.34 -10.01
N ARG A 11 10.00 -4.59 -11.09
CA ARG A 11 10.40 -3.18 -11.05
C ARG A 11 9.22 -2.25 -11.22
N LEU A 12 9.24 -1.18 -10.42
CA LEU A 12 8.39 -0.01 -10.57
C LEU A 12 8.82 0.85 -11.78
N PRO A 13 7.95 1.75 -12.25
CA PRO A 13 8.29 2.72 -13.30
C PRO A 13 9.49 3.62 -12.97
N ASP A 14 9.71 3.92 -11.68
CA ASP A 14 10.85 4.70 -11.19
C ASP A 14 12.16 3.86 -11.07
N GLY A 15 12.11 2.57 -11.41
CA GLY A 15 13.23 1.64 -11.34
C GLY A 15 13.35 0.88 -10.01
N GLY A 16 12.60 1.28 -8.98
CA GLY A 16 12.59 0.64 -7.66
C GLY A 16 12.22 -0.83 -7.73
N LEU A 17 12.90 -1.67 -6.95
CA LEU A 17 12.61 -3.10 -6.87
C LEU A 17 11.54 -3.34 -5.81
N VAL A 18 10.42 -3.94 -6.22
CA VAL A 18 9.37 -4.42 -5.31
C VAL A 18 9.56 -5.92 -5.13
N MET A 19 9.53 -6.37 -3.88
CA MET A 19 9.23 -7.77 -3.55
C MET A 19 7.91 -7.82 -2.81
N TRP A 20 7.05 -8.78 -3.12
CA TRP A 20 5.70 -8.82 -2.56
C TRP A 20 5.24 -10.25 -2.30
N SER A 21 4.24 -10.36 -1.43
CA SER A 21 3.43 -11.54 -1.21
C SER A 21 1.97 -11.16 -1.06
N VAL A 22 1.09 -12.05 -1.48
CA VAL A 22 -0.36 -11.93 -1.30
C VAL A 22 -0.93 -13.25 -0.83
N ALA A 23 -1.81 -13.16 0.16
CA ALA A 23 -2.63 -14.26 0.61
C ALA A 23 -4.11 -13.84 0.56
N GLU A 24 -4.91 -14.61 -0.17
CA GLU A 24 -6.36 -14.49 -0.24
C GLU A 24 -7.03 -15.46 0.74
N GLY A 25 -8.11 -14.99 1.37
CA GLY A 25 -8.96 -15.80 2.22
C GLY A 25 -10.36 -15.20 2.36
N ARG A 26 -11.16 -15.73 3.29
CA ARG A 26 -12.56 -15.30 3.50
C ARG A 26 -12.73 -13.80 3.83
N HIS A 27 -11.68 -13.16 4.33
CA HIS A 27 -11.68 -11.74 4.71
C HIS A 27 -11.13 -10.82 3.62
N GLY A 28 -10.85 -11.35 2.42
CA GLY A 28 -10.26 -10.61 1.32
C GLY A 28 -8.78 -10.93 1.14
N ARG A 29 -7.99 -9.93 0.76
CA ARG A 29 -6.56 -10.11 0.42
C ARG A 29 -5.68 -9.32 1.38
N ARG A 30 -4.65 -9.99 1.87
CA ARG A 30 -3.55 -9.36 2.61
C ARG A 30 -2.31 -9.36 1.74
N TRP A 31 -1.81 -8.17 1.46
CA TRP A 31 -0.57 -7.95 0.74
C TRP A 31 0.53 -7.55 1.71
N ARG A 32 1.75 -8.01 1.47
CA ARG A 32 2.96 -7.49 2.08
C ARG A 32 3.96 -7.20 1.00
N TRP A 33 4.67 -6.09 1.08
CA TRP A 33 5.71 -5.77 0.12
C TRP A 33 6.83 -4.95 0.74
N THR A 34 7.97 -4.95 0.06
CA THR A 34 9.08 -4.04 0.31
C THR A 34 9.43 -3.33 -0.98
N VAL A 35 9.88 -2.08 -0.88
CA VAL A 35 10.45 -1.33 -1.99
C VAL A 35 11.89 -0.99 -1.66
N SER A 36 12.80 -1.31 -2.56
CA SER A 36 14.22 -1.04 -2.39
C SER A 36 14.81 -0.33 -3.61
N ASP A 37 15.76 0.56 -3.33
CA ASP A 37 16.56 1.29 -4.31
C ASP A 37 17.95 0.71 -4.47
N GLY A 38 18.63 1.09 -5.56
CA GLY A 38 20.01 0.72 -5.83
C GLY A 38 20.18 -0.64 -6.53
N PRO A 39 21.44 -1.10 -6.67
CA PRO A 39 21.73 -2.33 -7.37
C PRO A 39 21.32 -3.56 -6.54
N ALA A 40 21.04 -4.67 -7.21
CA ALA A 40 20.47 -5.87 -6.58
C ALA A 40 21.38 -6.51 -5.49
N ASN A 41 22.68 -6.26 -5.54
CA ASN A 41 23.66 -6.74 -4.57
C ASN A 41 23.78 -5.86 -3.31
N GLU A 42 23.32 -4.61 -3.36
CA GLU A 42 23.33 -3.67 -2.23
C GLU A 42 22.01 -2.87 -2.19
N PRO A 43 20.87 -3.55 -1.99
CA PRO A 43 19.58 -2.88 -1.99
C PRO A 43 19.44 -2.01 -0.74
N ARG A 44 19.00 -0.76 -0.92
CA ARG A 44 18.62 0.13 0.18
C ARG A 44 17.11 0.09 0.34
N LEU A 45 16.63 -0.42 1.47
CA LEU A 45 15.20 -0.45 1.76
C LEU A 45 14.66 0.98 1.84
N ARG A 46 13.71 1.29 0.98
CA ARG A 46 12.98 2.57 0.99
C ARG A 46 11.86 2.50 2.03
N HIS A 47 11.06 1.44 1.97
CA HIS A 47 9.96 1.18 2.91
C HIS A 47 9.45 -0.26 2.79
N ALA A 48 8.69 -0.68 3.79
CA ALA A 48 7.92 -1.93 3.80
C ALA A 48 6.45 -1.62 4.08
N GLY A 49 5.54 -2.38 3.47
CA GLY A 49 4.11 -2.17 3.60
C GLY A 49 3.32 -3.45 3.80
N LEU A 50 2.21 -3.32 4.51
CA LEU A 50 1.12 -4.29 4.56
C LEU A 50 -0.18 -3.56 4.26
N ILE A 51 -0.99 -4.12 3.38
CA ILE A 51 -2.31 -3.59 3.08
C ILE A 51 -3.31 -4.72 2.99
N GLU A 52 -4.46 -4.51 3.62
CA GLU A 52 -5.59 -5.41 3.58
C GLU A 52 -6.73 -4.76 2.83
N VAL A 53 -7.34 -5.54 1.94
CA VAL A 53 -8.57 -5.18 1.25
C VAL A 53 -9.60 -6.29 1.46
N ASP A 54 -10.86 -5.91 1.60
CA ASP A 54 -11.97 -6.85 1.79
C ASP A 54 -12.30 -7.59 0.46
N PRO A 55 -13.24 -8.56 0.46
CA PRO A 55 -13.64 -9.25 -0.77
C PRO A 55 -14.25 -8.36 -1.86
N ALA A 56 -14.69 -7.14 -1.51
CA ALA A 56 -15.17 -6.12 -2.43
C ALA A 56 -14.06 -5.13 -2.85
N ALA A 57 -12.79 -5.47 -2.57
CA ALA A 57 -11.61 -4.66 -2.84
C ALA A 57 -11.60 -3.29 -2.14
N ARG A 58 -12.29 -3.16 -1.01
CA ARG A 58 -12.28 -1.93 -0.19
C ARG A 58 -11.15 -1.97 0.81
N PHE A 59 -10.52 -0.82 1.05
CA PHE A 59 -9.45 -0.67 2.03
C PHE A 59 -9.92 -1.06 3.44
N VAL A 60 -9.12 -1.90 4.11
CA VAL A 60 -9.36 -2.36 5.48
C VAL A 60 -8.27 -1.85 6.42
N ARG A 61 -7.00 -1.97 6.02
CA ARG A 61 -5.87 -1.63 6.89
C ARG A 61 -4.62 -1.34 6.08
N LEU A 62 -3.83 -0.40 6.56
CA LEU A 62 -2.44 -0.13 6.18
C LEU A 62 -1.53 -0.29 7.39
N GLU A 63 -0.38 -0.91 7.18
CA GLU A 63 0.83 -0.70 7.96
C GLU A 63 1.93 -0.27 6.98
N LEU A 64 2.61 0.84 7.25
CA LEU A 64 3.68 1.36 6.41
C LEU A 64 4.89 1.67 7.30
N GLU A 65 6.01 1.03 7.04
CA GLU A 65 7.28 1.21 7.73
C GLU A 65 8.28 1.91 6.81
N THR A 66 8.89 2.97 7.31
CA THR A 66 9.92 3.76 6.64
C THR A 66 11.07 4.01 7.62
N PRO A 67 12.21 4.57 7.17
CA PRO A 67 13.26 5.02 8.08
C PRO A 67 12.80 6.05 9.13
N ARG A 68 11.63 6.67 8.96
CA ARG A 68 11.05 7.63 9.92
C ARG A 68 10.23 6.95 11.02
N GLY A 69 9.89 5.68 10.86
CA GLY A 69 9.06 4.92 11.78
C GLY A 69 7.96 4.13 11.08
N MET A 70 6.88 3.84 11.80
CA MET A 70 5.76 3.03 11.31
C MET A 70 4.44 3.80 11.44
N LEU A 71 3.63 3.78 10.38
CA LEU A 71 2.25 4.26 10.39
C LEU A 71 1.30 3.07 10.27
N THR A 72 0.28 3.07 11.11
CA THR A 72 -0.89 2.19 10.97
C THR A 72 -2.12 3.04 10.67
N LEU A 73 -3.03 2.53 9.84
CA LEU A 73 -4.28 3.21 9.51
C LEU A 73 -5.36 2.19 9.17
N HIS A 74 -6.57 2.37 9.70
CA HIS A 74 -7.73 1.53 9.40
C HIS A 74 -9.03 2.33 9.60
N PRO A 75 -10.05 2.14 8.75
CA PRO A 75 -11.37 2.72 8.98
C PRO A 75 -12.00 2.18 10.27
N ASP A 76 -12.75 3.02 10.98
CA ASP A 76 -13.50 2.62 12.19
C ASP A 76 -14.62 1.60 11.87
N GLY A 77 -15.20 1.70 10.67
CA GLY A 77 -16.28 0.84 10.19
C GLY A 77 -17.69 1.31 10.59
N ALA A 78 -17.85 2.03 11.71
CA ALA A 78 -19.14 2.60 12.13
C ALA A 78 -19.17 4.13 12.02
N ARG A 79 -18.04 4.79 12.25
CA ARG A 79 -17.89 6.25 12.18
C ARG A 79 -17.23 6.69 10.86
N PRO A 80 -17.46 7.94 10.42
CA PRO A 80 -16.80 8.49 9.24
C PRO A 80 -15.34 8.90 9.55
N LEU A 81 -14.60 8.01 10.21
CA LEU A 81 -13.24 8.22 10.70
C LEU A 81 -12.37 7.01 10.36
N ALA A 82 -11.09 7.28 10.13
CA ALA A 82 -10.04 6.27 10.15
C ALA A 82 -9.08 6.59 11.30
N HIS A 83 -8.61 5.53 11.96
CA HIS A 83 -7.75 5.61 13.14
C HIS A 83 -6.45 4.87 12.91
N GLY A 84 -5.48 5.17 13.75
CA GLY A 84 -4.21 4.46 13.75
C GLY A 84 -3.18 5.16 14.61
N ASN A 85 -1.91 4.90 14.33
CA ASN A 85 -0.78 5.46 15.08
C ASN A 85 0.40 5.70 14.15
N VAL A 86 1.13 6.77 14.40
CA VAL A 86 2.52 6.91 13.97
C VAL A 86 3.41 6.55 15.16
N VAL A 87 4.31 5.59 14.97
CA VAL A 87 5.34 5.20 15.92
C VAL A 87 6.68 5.64 15.36
N SER A 88 7.41 6.45 16.11
CA SER A 88 8.70 7.00 15.72
C SER A 88 9.67 7.00 16.92
N VAL A 89 10.89 7.49 16.70
CA VAL A 89 11.86 7.70 17.79
C VAL A 89 11.37 8.71 18.84
N ASP A 90 10.48 9.62 18.46
CA ASP A 90 9.91 10.64 19.35
C ASP A 90 8.71 10.12 20.15
N GLY A 91 8.29 8.87 19.91
CA GLY A 91 7.19 8.21 20.60
C GLY A 91 6.03 7.82 19.67
N VAL A 92 4.86 7.64 20.28
CA VAL A 92 3.63 7.20 19.60
C VAL A 92 2.65 8.37 19.52
N ARG A 93 2.20 8.69 18.30
CA ARG A 93 1.18 9.71 18.04
C ARG A 93 -0.07 9.05 17.45
N PRO A 94 -1.23 9.13 18.12
CA PRO A 94 -2.47 8.61 17.57
C PRO A 94 -2.89 9.41 16.33
N ILE A 95 -3.53 8.72 15.39
CA ILE A 95 -4.14 9.28 14.19
C ILE A 95 -5.65 9.17 14.32
N GLU A 96 -6.34 10.27 14.00
CA GLU A 96 -7.77 10.30 13.71
C GLU A 96 -7.99 11.25 12.54
N VAL A 97 -8.54 10.73 11.44
CA VAL A 97 -8.76 11.50 10.21
C VAL A 97 -10.12 11.16 9.62
N ALA A 98 -10.74 12.13 8.95
CA ALA A 98 -12.03 11.93 8.32
C ALA A 98 -11.95 10.90 7.18
N TRP A 99 -12.88 9.96 7.17
CA TRP A 99 -12.94 8.84 6.23
C TRP A 99 -14.37 8.63 5.74
N ALA A 100 -14.58 8.66 4.43
CA ALA A 100 -15.88 8.37 3.82
C ALA A 100 -15.94 6.92 3.30
N ALA A 101 -17.14 6.37 3.22
CA ALA A 101 -17.36 5.11 2.54
C ALA A 101 -16.87 5.19 1.09
N GLY A 102 -15.98 4.27 0.70
CA GLY A 102 -15.38 4.25 -0.63
C GLY A 102 -14.13 5.14 -0.78
N ASP A 103 -13.68 5.83 0.27
CA ASP A 103 -12.35 6.42 0.25
C ASP A 103 -11.28 5.32 0.07
N ALA A 104 -10.20 5.69 -0.62
CA ALA A 104 -9.04 4.84 -0.87
C ALA A 104 -7.81 5.40 -0.15
N VAL A 105 -6.74 4.61 -0.13
CA VAL A 105 -5.42 5.07 0.33
C VAL A 105 -4.45 5.04 -0.84
N GLY A 106 -3.77 6.16 -1.05
CA GLY A 106 -2.64 6.29 -1.94
C GLY A 106 -1.37 6.52 -1.15
N LEU A 107 -0.25 5.99 -1.63
CA LEU A 107 1.06 6.11 -1.02
C LEU A 107 1.97 6.92 -1.94
N GLU A 108 2.52 8.01 -1.44
CA GLU A 108 3.46 8.84 -2.21
C GLU A 108 4.70 8.05 -2.60
N ALA A 109 5.13 8.20 -3.86
CA ALA A 109 6.26 7.48 -4.44
C ALA A 109 6.18 5.94 -4.34
N ASP A 110 4.98 5.38 -4.15
CA ASP A 110 4.74 3.93 -4.19
C ASP A 110 3.50 3.60 -5.03
N ALA A 111 3.77 3.32 -6.31
CA ALA A 111 2.72 2.93 -7.24
C ALA A 111 2.14 1.53 -6.95
N PHE A 112 2.92 0.63 -6.34
CA PHE A 112 2.45 -0.73 -6.05
C PHE A 112 1.43 -0.70 -4.91
N GLY A 113 1.79 -0.09 -3.78
CA GLY A 113 0.88 0.07 -2.64
C GLY A 113 -0.34 0.92 -2.97
N SER A 114 -0.18 2.03 -3.73
CA SER A 114 -1.30 2.86 -4.20
C SER A 114 -2.30 2.09 -5.06
N THR A 115 -1.81 1.19 -5.92
CA THR A 115 -2.67 0.35 -6.77
C THR A 115 -3.53 -0.58 -5.92
N ILE A 116 -2.92 -1.22 -4.91
CA ILE A 116 -3.63 -2.15 -4.03
C ILE A 116 -4.60 -1.40 -3.10
N GLY A 117 -4.22 -0.20 -2.64
CA GLY A 117 -5.07 0.66 -1.82
C GLY A 117 -6.30 1.21 -2.53
N GLY A 118 -6.50 0.83 -3.79
CA GLY A 118 -7.66 1.21 -4.60
C GLY A 118 -7.61 2.66 -5.06
N TRP A 119 -6.43 3.28 -5.08
CA TRP A 119 -6.30 4.69 -5.41
C TRP A 119 -6.86 5.02 -6.80
N ARG A 120 -7.81 5.95 -6.84
CA ARG A 120 -8.39 6.51 -8.07
C ARG A 120 -8.50 8.03 -8.04
N GLY A 121 -7.69 8.68 -7.19
CA GLY A 121 -7.68 10.14 -7.04
C GLY A 121 -8.69 10.70 -6.03
N ARG A 122 -9.14 9.90 -5.06
CA ARG A 122 -9.93 10.36 -3.91
C ARG A 122 -9.61 9.53 -2.67
N GLY A 123 -9.42 10.20 -1.53
CA GLY A 123 -9.21 9.58 -0.23
C GLY A 123 -8.03 10.19 0.50
N LEU A 124 -7.22 9.36 1.14
CA LEU A 124 -6.05 9.78 1.90
C LEU A 124 -4.76 9.47 1.13
N ALA A 125 -3.86 10.44 1.06
CA ALA A 125 -2.49 10.25 0.63
C ALA A 125 -1.59 10.11 1.86
N VAL A 126 -0.73 9.09 1.87
CA VAL A 126 0.24 8.86 2.95
C VAL A 126 1.63 9.06 2.38
N ALA A 127 2.37 9.99 2.97
CA ALA A 127 3.73 10.34 2.57
C ALA A 127 4.76 9.40 3.22
N ALA A 128 5.97 9.34 2.63
CA ALA A 128 7.11 8.65 3.24
C ALA A 128 7.56 9.29 4.58
N SER A 129 7.15 10.54 4.85
CA SER A 129 7.28 11.21 6.16
C SER A 129 6.29 10.70 7.21
N LEU A 130 5.39 9.76 6.87
CA LEU A 130 4.29 9.28 7.70
C LEU A 130 3.24 10.35 8.00
N GLU A 131 3.17 11.38 7.16
CA GLU A 131 2.13 12.39 7.17
C GLU A 131 0.93 11.91 6.32
N ILE A 132 -0.27 12.30 6.75
CA ILE A 132 -1.51 11.98 6.05
C ILE A 132 -2.11 13.27 5.52
N GLY A 133 -2.24 13.36 4.20
CA GLY A 133 -2.95 14.43 3.52
C GLY A 133 -4.28 13.93 2.96
N ARG A 134 -5.23 14.84 2.78
CA ARG A 134 -6.33 14.60 1.83
C ARG A 134 -5.87 14.99 0.46
N PHE A 135 -6.07 14.09 -0.49
CA PHE A 135 -5.84 14.41 -1.88
C PHE A 135 -7.09 15.02 -2.48
N ASP A 136 -6.91 16.20 -3.08
CA ASP A 136 -7.90 16.81 -3.95
C ASP A 136 -7.37 16.74 -5.39
N PRO A 137 -7.99 15.96 -6.29
CA PRO A 137 -7.56 15.87 -7.70
C PRO A 137 -7.60 17.23 -8.42
N ARG A 138 -8.34 18.21 -7.89
CA ARG A 138 -8.41 19.58 -8.43
C ARG A 138 -7.25 20.46 -7.96
N SER A 139 -6.52 20.07 -6.92
CA SER A 139 -5.44 20.87 -6.34
C SER A 139 -4.15 20.87 -7.19
N GLY A 140 -4.04 20.00 -8.19
CA GLY A 140 -2.87 19.91 -9.08
C GLY A 140 -1.57 19.46 -8.40
N ARG A 141 -1.57 19.21 -7.09
CA ARG A 141 -0.45 18.61 -6.37
C ARG A 141 -0.42 17.11 -6.63
N ASP A 142 0.70 16.65 -7.19
CA ASP A 142 1.20 15.27 -7.24
C ASP A 142 0.17 14.19 -7.57
N SER A 143 0.04 13.86 -8.86
CA SER A 143 -0.65 12.64 -9.26
C SER A 143 0.10 11.44 -8.68
N LEU A 144 -0.46 10.81 -7.66
CA LEU A 144 0.02 9.50 -7.22
C LEU A 144 -0.07 8.53 -8.40
N THR A 145 1.06 7.87 -8.67
CA THR A 145 1.14 6.89 -9.74
C THR A 145 0.44 5.61 -9.31
N THR A 146 -0.30 4.98 -10.22
CA THR A 146 -0.84 3.62 -10.06
C THR A 146 -0.38 2.75 -11.23
N LEU A 147 -0.35 1.45 -11.01
CA LEU A 147 -0.04 0.43 -12.00
C LEU A 147 -1.33 -0.11 -12.61
N SER A 148 -1.20 -0.73 -13.78
CA SER A 148 -2.25 -1.64 -14.26
C SER A 148 -2.28 -2.89 -13.39
N VAL A 149 -3.42 -3.58 -13.38
CA VAL A 149 -3.59 -4.87 -12.70
C VAL A 149 -3.92 -5.93 -13.74
N ASP A 150 -3.41 -7.14 -13.54
CA ASP A 150 -3.75 -8.28 -14.40
C ASP A 150 -5.15 -8.86 -14.07
N GLU A 151 -5.55 -9.91 -14.78
CA GLU A 151 -6.84 -10.59 -14.56
C GLU A 151 -7.02 -11.20 -13.16
N ARG A 152 -5.92 -11.38 -12.41
CA ARG A 152 -5.91 -11.90 -11.05
C ARG A 152 -5.98 -10.76 -10.03
N GLY A 153 -5.92 -9.50 -10.46
CA GLY A 153 -5.85 -8.32 -9.62
C GLY A 153 -4.46 -8.10 -8.99
N VAL A 154 -3.39 -8.58 -9.64
CA VAL A 154 -2.00 -8.36 -9.24
C VAL A 154 -1.44 -7.14 -10.00
N PRO A 155 -0.83 -6.16 -9.33
CA PRO A 155 -0.19 -5.04 -10.03
C PRO A 155 0.90 -5.50 -11.00
N VAL A 156 0.86 -5.01 -12.24
CA VAL A 156 1.81 -5.37 -13.30
C VAL A 156 3.12 -4.62 -13.11
N LEU A 157 4.22 -5.36 -12.99
CA LEU A 157 5.57 -4.84 -12.79
C LEU A 157 6.48 -5.17 -13.98
N GLY A 158 7.51 -4.35 -14.20
CA GLY A 158 8.54 -4.62 -15.20
C GLY A 158 9.44 -5.78 -14.78
N GLY A 159 9.70 -6.72 -15.69
CA GLY A 159 10.56 -7.88 -15.42
C GLY A 159 10.07 -8.75 -14.25
N ALA A 160 8.76 -8.86 -14.09
CA ALA A 160 8.16 -9.57 -12.97
C ALA A 160 8.50 -11.07 -12.97
N ILE A 161 8.78 -11.61 -11.78
CA ILE A 161 8.95 -13.04 -11.52
C ILE A 161 8.04 -13.39 -10.35
N GLU A 162 7.27 -14.48 -10.47
CA GLU A 162 6.34 -14.95 -9.44
C GLU A 162 6.62 -16.40 -9.05
N TRP A 163 6.27 -16.75 -7.82
CA TRP A 163 6.34 -18.11 -7.29
C TRP A 163 5.17 -18.39 -6.33
N PRO A 164 4.71 -19.66 -6.23
CA PRO A 164 3.72 -20.04 -5.24
C PRO A 164 4.32 -19.98 -3.82
N LEU A 165 3.48 -19.71 -2.81
CA LEU A 165 3.89 -19.75 -1.41
C LEU A 165 3.62 -21.10 -0.72
N GLU A 166 2.72 -21.90 -1.30
CA GLU A 166 2.41 -23.26 -0.85
C GLU A 166 2.37 -24.15 -2.11
N VAL A 167 3.01 -25.32 -2.03
CA VAL A 167 3.04 -26.34 -3.09
C VAL A 167 2.17 -27.51 -2.67
#